data_AF-A0A3D3T9G8-F1
#
_entry.id   AF-A0A3D3T9G8-F1
#
_cell.length_a   1.000
_cell.length_b   1.000
_cell.length_c   1.000
_cell.angle_alpha   90.00
_cell.angle_beta   90.00
_cell.angle_gamma   90.00
#
_symmetry.space_group_name_H-M   'P 1'
#
loop_
_entity.id
_entity.type
_entity.pdbx_description
1 polymer ?
#
loop_
_entity_poly.entity_id
_entity_poly.type
_entity_poly.pdbx_seq_one_letter_code
_entity_poly.pdbx_strand_id
1 'polypeptide(L)' 'ILKIRERLNERLAFHTGQPVDKIATDTERDNFLDAEESKAYGLVDEVLDKRD' A
#
# COMPACT_ATOMS: atom_id res chain seq x y z
N ILE A 1 18.20 -10.48 0.55
CA ILE A 1 17.38 -9.38 1.12
C ILE A 1 16.79 -8.52 -0.01
N LEU A 2 17.59 -8.01 -0.97
CA LEU A 2 17.09 -7.21 -2.10
C LEU A 2 15.97 -7.87 -2.93
N LYS A 3 16.17 -9.13 -3.36
CA LYS A 3 15.17 -9.88 -4.16
C LYS A 3 13.80 -10.03 -3.50
N ILE A 4 13.76 -10.09 -2.17
CA ILE A 4 12.50 -10.22 -1.43
C ILE A 4 11.78 -8.87 -1.42
N ARG A 5 12.53 -7.78 -1.23
CA ARG A 5 12.00 -6.41 -1.24
C ARG A 5 11.42 -6.04 -2.60
N GLU A 6 12.13 -6.31 -3.69
CA GLU A 6 11.60 -6.09 -5.06
C GLU A 6 10.29 -6.84 -5.28
N ARG A 7 10.26 -8.14 -4.96
CA ARG A 7 9.05 -8.95 -5.12
C ARG A 7 7.87 -8.45 -4.28
N LEU A 8 8.12 -7.93 -3.07
CA LEU A 8 7.08 -7.33 -2.25
C LEU A 8 6.56 -6.03 -2.87
N ASN A 9 7.46 -5.17 -3.36
CA ASN A 9 7.09 -3.90 -3.98
C ASN A 9 6.27 -4.11 -5.27
N GLU A 10 6.64 -5.10 -6.09
CA GLU A 10 5.85 -5.49 -7.27
C GLU A 10 4.44 -5.95 -6.91
N ARG A 11 4.29 -6.74 -5.83
CA ARG A 11 2.99 -7.23 -5.36
C ARG A 11 2.13 -6.10 -4.82
N LEU A 12 2.72 -5.24 -4.00
CA LEU A 12 2.04 -4.05 -3.48
C LEU A 12 1.57 -3.17 -4.63
N ALA A 13 2.45 -2.83 -5.58
CA ALA A 13 2.11 -2.06 -6.78
C ALA A 13 0.95 -2.67 -7.58
N PHE A 14 0.95 -4.00 -7.77
CA PHE A 14 -0.12 -4.70 -8.47
C PHE A 14 -1.47 -4.59 -7.76
N HIS A 15 -1.50 -4.72 -6.44
CA HIS A 15 -2.76 -4.68 -5.67
C HIS A 15 -3.26 -3.26 -5.42
N THR A 16 -2.37 -2.29 -5.24
CA THR A 16 -2.74 -0.89 -4.97
C THR A 16 -2.96 -0.06 -6.24
N GLY A 17 -2.55 -0.59 -7.41
CA GLY A 17 -2.54 0.16 -8.66
C GLY A 17 -1.50 1.29 -8.70
N GLN A 18 -0.59 1.33 -7.73
CA GLN A 18 0.46 2.35 -7.65
C GLN A 18 1.71 1.92 -8.44
N PRO A 19 2.51 2.88 -8.95
CA PRO A 19 3.80 2.57 -9.54
C PRO A 19 4.77 1.93 -8.53
N VAL A 20 5.59 0.98 -8.98
CA VAL A 20 6.61 0.31 -8.15
C VAL A 20 7.58 1.31 -7.52
N ASP A 21 7.95 2.37 -8.24
CA ASP A 21 8.86 3.40 -7.72
C ASP A 21 8.26 4.14 -6.51
N LYS A 22 6.96 4.45 -6.56
CA LYS A 22 6.23 5.08 -5.45
C LYS A 22 6.19 4.15 -4.24
N ILE A 23 5.85 2.89 -4.46
CA ILE A 23 5.86 1.86 -3.40
C ILE A 23 7.26 1.72 -2.79
N ALA A 24 8.31 1.74 -3.61
CA ALA A 24 9.68 1.60 -3.13
C ALA A 24 10.12 2.75 -2.20
N THR A 25 9.72 3.98 -2.51
CA THR A 25 9.94 5.16 -1.66
C THR A 25 9.07 5.10 -0.40
N ASP A 26 7.78 4.80 -0.54
CA ASP A 26 6.84 4.77 0.59
C ASP A 26 7.14 3.61 1.55
N THR A 27 7.74 2.52 1.08
CA THR A 27 8.18 1.37 1.89
C THR A 27 9.64 1.46 2.34
N GLU A 28 10.34 2.56 2.04
CA GLU A 28 11.70 2.77 2.54
C GLU A 28 11.75 2.98 4.04
N ARG A 29 10.68 3.53 4.59
CA ARG A 29 10.43 3.68 6.03
C ARG A 29 9.01 3.24 6.35
N ASP A 30 8.71 3.17 7.63
CA ASP A 30 7.35 2.94 8.09
C ASP A 30 6.47 4.12 7.66
N ASN A 31 5.55 3.84 6.75
CA ASN A 31 4.53 4.79 6.31
C ASN A 31 3.18 4.36 6.88
N PHE A 32 2.70 5.10 7.89
CA PHE A 32 1.41 4.86 8.52
C PHE A 32 0.37 5.72 7.83
N LEU A 33 -0.69 5.07 7.34
CA LEU A 33 -1.84 5.71 6.69
C LEU A 33 -3.06 5.54 7.58
N ASP A 34 -3.90 6.56 7.66
CA ASP A 34 -5.23 6.44 8.24
C ASP A 34 -6.17 5.61 7.34
N ALA A 35 -7.42 5.43 7.76
CA ALA A 35 -8.38 4.60 7.03
C ALA A 35 -8.71 5.16 5.64
N GLU A 36 -8.90 6.48 5.52
CA GLU A 36 -9.23 7.15 4.26
C GLU A 36 -8.01 7.20 3.33
N GLU A 37 -6.84 7.47 3.89
CA GLU A 37 -5.56 7.43 3.18
C GLU A 37 -5.27 6.02 2.66
N SER A 38 -5.53 4.98 3.46
CA SER A 38 -5.36 3.58 3.05
C SER A 38 -6.27 3.23 1.88
N LYS A 39 -7.51 3.74 1.90
CA LYS A 39 -8.46 3.56 0.80
C LYS A 39 -8.01 4.29 -0.46
N ALA A 40 -7.63 5.57 -0.34
CA ALA A 40 -7.13 6.37 -1.45
C ALA A 40 -5.82 5.80 -2.03
N TYR A 41 -5.00 5.16 -1.20
CA TYR A 41 -3.78 4.49 -1.63
C TYR A 41 -4.05 3.21 -2.43
N GLY A 42 -5.24 2.60 -2.25
CA GLY A 42 -5.61 1.32 -2.85
C GLY A 42 -5.23 0.11 -1.98
N LEU A 43 -4.96 0.31 -0.69
CA LEU A 43 -4.68 -0.79 0.25
C LEU A 43 -5.96 -1.50 0.71
N VAL A 44 -7.08 -0.76 0.76
CA VAL A 44 -8.39 -1.25 1.20
C VAL A 44 -9.48 -0.71 0.28
N ASP A 45 -10.55 -1.48 0.09
CA ASP A 45 -11.64 -1.10 -0.83
C ASP A 45 -12.60 -0.08 -0.18
N GLU A 46 -12.98 -0.30 1.08
CA GLU A 46 -13.95 0.52 1.79
C GLU A 46 -13.62 0.68 3.28
N VAL A 47 -13.99 1.83 3.85
CA VAL A 47 -13.92 2.13 5.29
C VAL A 47 -15.33 1.99 5.87
N LEU A 48 -15.47 1.21 6.93
CA LEU A 48 -16.76 0.95 7.58
C LEU A 48 -16.93 1.82 8.83
N ASP A 49 -17.92 2.71 8.83
CA ASP A 49 -18.17 3.63 9.96
C ASP A 49 -19.12 3.08 11.03
N LYS A 50 -19.99 2.12 10.69
CA LYS A 50 -20.90 1.44 11.62
C LYS A 50 -21.12 -0.01 11.24
N ARG A 51 -21.22 -0.84 12.27
CA ARG A 51 -21.55 -2.26 12.17
C ARG A 51 -23.07 -2.37 12.33
N ASP A 52 -23.78 -2.57 11.23
CA ASP A 52 -25.15 -3.11 11.28
C ASP A 52 -25.11 -4.64 11.34
#